data_AF-A0A0D2LIA2-F1
#
_entry.id   AF-A0A0D2LIA2-F1
#
_cell.length_a   1.000
_cell.length_b   1.000
_cell.length_c   1.000
_cell.angle_alpha   90.00
_cell.angle_beta   90.00
_cell.angle_gamma   90.00
#
_symmetry.space_group_name_H-M   'P 1'
#
loop_
_entity.id
_entity.type
_entity.pdbx_description
1 polymer ?
#
loop_
_entity_poly.entity_id
_entity_poly.type
_entity_poly.pdbx_seq_one_letter_code
_entity_poly.pdbx_strand_id
1 'polypeptide(L)'
;MPTDLEKIIPPKDISLEKKKLVFTFFYRRLARYRNTVKWCSNPDPSLRDGSNGEQRQRAFESQINIWAQNLLKEAWIVCHASEDNACPTLDSLADTATGDLKEAEIMEDMSKVLNTIVFLDITNAKQYSAHTRVFLKSLGKLDEVAIVSTLRNPKKTLEQAQMQVEATRSDHAEQGKTLRVVGMGIGAIAGGILIGITGGLAAPLVGAGVATILGWLGLGGTLVGLLASALAGSSVVCGALFGIYGAQSTANMVERHTKEVRDLALVPVRKKSGYDTLGIRICASGWLTSKDDVTAPWSSIISMDDTLALQWEIQALEDLSDALMTLAKSHAMKYLQGEVIKRTLFASLMTSLSPIAWLKMGQIIDNPWMNARALAIKTGVVLGDLLANRAFGNRPVTLAGYSLGSLVIFEALKHLATLDPSKSIHLIEDVFLFGTPVKAEADAWISVRRVVAGRLVNGYTQNDYVLGVLSRLSDATWEVAGLQKVTVKGVENICCEAVEGHTMWRTAVGRYLASADMEESERHTKNRF
;
A
#
# COMPACT_ATOMS: atom_id res chain seq x y z
N MET A 1 22.73 20.00 -5.20
CA MET A 1 21.85 18.89 -4.77
C MET A 1 21.06 18.45 -6.00
N PRO A 2 20.82 17.15 -6.20
CA PRO A 2 20.11 16.67 -7.38
C PRO A 2 18.66 17.19 -7.40
N THR A 3 18.19 17.60 -8.58
CA THR A 3 16.78 18.01 -8.77
C THR A 3 15.84 16.82 -8.61
N ASP A 4 14.55 17.07 -8.36
CA ASP A 4 13.57 15.97 -8.24
C ASP A 4 13.47 15.14 -9.53
N LEU A 5 13.64 15.78 -10.70
CA LEU A 5 13.70 15.09 -11.98
C LEU A 5 14.93 14.16 -12.09
N GLU A 6 16.10 14.58 -11.58
CA GLU A 6 17.31 13.74 -11.53
C GLU A 6 17.21 12.56 -10.55
N LYS A 7 16.35 12.64 -9.53
CA LYS A 7 16.09 11.53 -8.61
C LYS A 7 15.19 10.45 -9.22
N ILE A 8 14.40 10.82 -10.24
CA ILE A 8 13.50 9.90 -10.94
C ILE A 8 14.18 9.21 -12.11
N ILE A 9 15.13 9.89 -12.77
CA ILE A 9 15.78 9.42 -13.99
C ILE A 9 16.98 8.52 -13.67
N PRO A 10 17.23 7.45 -14.45
CA PRO A 10 18.37 6.58 -14.19
C PRO A 10 19.69 7.32 -14.51
N PRO A 11 20.76 7.09 -13.73
CA PRO A 11 22.06 7.68 -13.97
C PRO A 11 22.61 7.41 -15.38
N LYS A 12 23.35 8.39 -15.92
CA LYS A 12 24.00 8.32 -17.24
C LYS A 12 25.05 7.23 -17.33
N ASP A 13 25.67 6.90 -16.21
CA ASP A 13 26.88 6.10 -16.05
C ASP A 13 26.60 4.61 -15.82
N ILE A 14 25.34 4.19 -15.73
CA ILE A 14 25.00 2.76 -15.64
C ILE A 14 25.32 2.09 -16.98
N SER A 15 26.30 1.19 -16.97
CA SER A 15 26.68 0.38 -18.13
C SER A 15 25.51 -0.48 -18.62
N LEU A 16 25.49 -0.81 -19.92
CA LEU A 16 24.45 -1.66 -20.50
C LEU A 16 24.39 -3.03 -19.81
N GLU A 17 25.54 -3.61 -19.47
CA GLU A 17 25.64 -4.88 -18.72
C GLU A 17 24.97 -4.78 -17.34
N LYS A 18 25.19 -3.68 -16.61
CA LYS A 18 24.50 -3.44 -15.33
C LYS A 18 22.99 -3.31 -15.52
N LYS A 19 22.51 -2.61 -16.55
CA LYS A 19 21.07 -2.50 -16.85
C LYS A 19 20.45 -3.86 -17.16
N LYS A 20 21.14 -4.72 -17.92
CA LYS A 20 20.73 -6.10 -18.20
C LYS A 20 20.62 -6.93 -16.91
N LEU A 21 21.62 -6.83 -16.03
CA LEU A 21 21.62 -7.52 -14.75
C LEU A 21 20.45 -7.09 -13.85
N VAL A 22 20.22 -5.76 -13.74
CA VAL A 22 19.08 -5.19 -12.99
C VAL A 22 17.75 -5.70 -13.56
N PHE A 23 17.60 -5.72 -14.89
CA PHE A 23 16.39 -6.24 -15.54
C PHE A 23 16.19 -7.74 -15.28
N THR A 24 17.23 -8.57 -15.40
CA THR A 24 17.11 -10.00 -15.11
C THR A 24 16.69 -10.23 -13.66
N PHE A 25 17.27 -9.51 -12.71
CA PHE A 25 16.84 -9.57 -11.31
C PHE A 25 15.37 -9.16 -11.15
N PHE A 26 14.98 -8.03 -11.75
CA PHE A 26 13.59 -7.55 -11.73
C PHE A 26 12.62 -8.57 -12.32
N TYR A 27 12.92 -9.12 -13.50
CA TYR A 27 12.11 -10.14 -14.19
C TYR A 27 11.87 -11.35 -13.30
N ARG A 28 12.95 -11.92 -12.73
CA ARG A 28 12.85 -13.15 -11.92
C ARG A 28 12.13 -12.91 -10.59
N ARG A 29 12.34 -11.74 -9.97
CA ARG A 29 11.60 -11.33 -8.77
C ARG A 29 10.13 -11.09 -9.06
N LEU A 30 9.80 -10.49 -10.20
CA LEU A 30 8.42 -10.26 -10.63
C LEU A 30 7.70 -11.58 -10.93
N ALA A 31 8.37 -12.50 -11.62
CA ALA A 31 7.87 -13.87 -11.84
C ALA A 31 7.56 -14.56 -10.51
N ARG A 32 8.49 -14.49 -9.54
CA ARG A 32 8.32 -15.05 -8.19
C ARG A 32 7.11 -14.41 -7.48
N TYR A 33 7.04 -13.08 -7.44
CA TYR A 33 5.94 -12.35 -6.81
C TYR A 33 4.57 -12.72 -7.41
N ARG A 34 4.47 -12.71 -8.73
CA ARG A 34 3.27 -13.13 -9.47
C ARG A 34 2.84 -14.54 -9.08
N ASN A 35 3.78 -15.49 -9.00
CA ASN A 35 3.49 -16.87 -8.63
C ASN A 35 3.01 -16.98 -7.18
N THR A 36 3.62 -16.23 -6.25
CA THR A 36 3.20 -16.17 -4.84
C THR A 36 1.78 -15.60 -4.70
N VAL A 37 1.45 -14.53 -5.42
CA VAL A 37 0.09 -13.94 -5.40
C VAL A 37 -0.97 -14.94 -5.87
N LYS A 38 -0.71 -15.67 -6.96
CA LYS A 38 -1.61 -16.72 -7.46
C LYS A 38 -1.76 -17.87 -6.47
N TRP A 39 -0.68 -18.24 -5.80
CA TRP A 39 -0.70 -19.33 -4.83
C TRP A 39 -1.49 -18.98 -3.56
N CYS A 40 -1.33 -17.76 -3.04
CA CYS A 40 -2.07 -17.29 -1.87
C CYS A 40 -3.57 -17.09 -2.14
N SER A 41 -3.98 -16.90 -3.40
CA SER A 41 -5.37 -16.64 -3.78
C SER A 41 -6.15 -17.87 -4.26
N ASN A 42 -5.49 -19.02 -4.40
CA ASN A 42 -6.11 -20.25 -4.85
C ASN A 42 -6.71 -21.02 -3.66
N PRO A 43 -8.04 -21.20 -3.60
CA PRO A 43 -8.65 -22.07 -2.60
C PRO A 43 -8.22 -23.53 -2.84
N ASP A 44 -8.25 -24.34 -1.79
CA ASP A 44 -8.13 -25.79 -1.92
C ASP A 44 -9.15 -26.28 -2.96
N PRO A 45 -8.79 -27.17 -3.90
CA PRO A 45 -9.74 -27.75 -4.85
C PRO A 45 -11.04 -28.28 -4.22
N SER A 46 -11.00 -28.75 -2.96
CA SER A 46 -12.21 -29.18 -2.23
C SER A 46 -13.16 -28.04 -1.81
N LEU A 47 -12.69 -26.79 -1.85
CA LEU A 47 -13.41 -25.58 -1.43
C LEU A 47 -13.88 -24.75 -2.64
N ARG A 48 -13.74 -25.27 -3.87
CA ARG A 48 -14.20 -24.59 -5.08
C ARG A 48 -15.71 -24.70 -5.23
N ASP A 49 -16.39 -23.57 -5.03
CA ASP A 49 -17.83 -23.45 -5.26
C ASP A 49 -18.14 -23.40 -6.78
N GLY A 50 -18.28 -24.58 -7.38
CA GLY A 50 -18.77 -24.77 -8.76
C GLY A 50 -18.02 -24.03 -9.87
N SER A 51 -18.67 -23.90 -11.03
CA SER A 51 -18.12 -23.22 -12.23
C SER A 51 -17.81 -21.73 -12.00
N ASN A 52 -18.57 -21.08 -11.12
CA ASN A 52 -18.42 -19.65 -10.81
C ASN A 52 -17.16 -19.33 -10.02
N GLY A 53 -16.73 -20.22 -9.11
CA GLY A 53 -15.48 -20.08 -8.38
C GLY A 53 -14.26 -20.19 -9.31
N GLU A 54 -14.30 -21.14 -10.24
CA GLU A 54 -13.23 -21.31 -11.23
C GLU A 54 -13.12 -20.14 -12.20
N GLN A 55 -14.25 -19.63 -12.70
CA GLN A 55 -14.25 -18.48 -13.61
C GLN A 55 -13.62 -17.24 -12.94
N ARG A 56 -13.96 -16.99 -11.67
CA ARG A 56 -13.37 -15.89 -10.90
C ARG A 56 -11.87 -16.08 -10.67
N GLN A 57 -11.41 -17.30 -10.38
CA GLN A 57 -9.99 -17.58 -10.26
C GLN A 57 -9.24 -17.32 -11.57
N ARG A 58 -9.76 -17.79 -12.70
CA ARG A 58 -9.17 -17.54 -14.03
C ARG A 58 -9.14 -16.05 -14.37
N ALA A 59 -10.22 -15.33 -14.07
CA ALA A 59 -10.27 -13.87 -14.26
C ALA A 59 -9.21 -13.16 -13.42
N PHE A 60 -9.06 -13.54 -12.15
CA PHE A 60 -8.02 -13.00 -11.27
C PHE A 60 -6.61 -13.27 -11.81
N GLU A 61 -6.30 -14.52 -12.17
CA GLU A 61 -5.00 -14.89 -12.73
C GLU A 61 -4.68 -14.15 -14.02
N SER A 62 -5.68 -13.94 -14.88
CA SER A 62 -5.57 -13.14 -16.10
C SER A 62 -5.19 -11.70 -15.78
N GLN A 63 -5.88 -11.05 -14.83
CA GLN A 63 -5.58 -9.67 -14.44
C GLN A 63 -4.17 -9.53 -13.84
N ILE A 64 -3.75 -10.48 -13.00
CA ILE A 64 -2.39 -10.52 -12.43
C ILE A 64 -1.32 -10.69 -13.53
N ASN A 65 -1.58 -11.53 -14.54
CA ASN A 65 -0.66 -11.69 -15.67
C ASN A 65 -0.55 -10.42 -16.51
N ILE A 66 -1.68 -9.76 -16.80
CA ILE A 66 -1.72 -8.50 -17.56
C ILE A 66 -0.93 -7.43 -16.82
N TRP A 67 -1.18 -7.26 -15.52
CA TRP A 67 -0.44 -6.33 -14.67
C TRP A 67 1.06 -6.59 -14.69
N ALA A 68 1.47 -7.84 -14.40
CA ALA A 68 2.89 -8.17 -14.34
C ALA A 68 3.59 -7.97 -15.70
N GLN A 69 2.93 -8.33 -16.81
CA GLN A 69 3.49 -8.10 -18.13
C GLN A 69 3.61 -6.61 -18.49
N ASN A 70 2.64 -5.78 -18.09
CA ASN A 70 2.70 -4.34 -18.31
C ASN A 70 3.83 -3.70 -17.50
N LEU A 71 3.94 -4.04 -16.22
CA LEU A 71 5.04 -3.56 -15.38
C LEU A 71 6.41 -4.02 -15.91
N LEU A 72 6.50 -5.25 -16.42
CA LEU A 72 7.71 -5.75 -17.06
C LEU A 72 8.10 -4.96 -18.32
N LYS A 73 7.12 -4.52 -19.13
CA LYS A 73 7.38 -3.67 -20.30
C LYS A 73 7.97 -2.32 -19.89
N GLU A 74 7.49 -1.72 -18.82
CA GLU A 74 8.09 -0.47 -18.30
C GLU A 74 9.53 -0.70 -17.85
N ALA A 75 9.80 -1.79 -17.14
CA ALA A 75 11.16 -2.17 -16.76
C ALA A 75 12.07 -2.46 -17.96
N TRP A 76 11.53 -3.10 -19.00
CA TRP A 76 12.22 -3.38 -20.26
C TRP A 76 12.63 -2.07 -20.95
N ILE A 77 11.70 -1.14 -21.08
CA ILE A 77 11.94 0.18 -21.68
C ILE A 77 13.06 0.92 -20.93
N VAL A 78 13.04 0.92 -19.60
CA VAL A 78 14.06 1.62 -18.80
C VAL A 78 15.45 0.97 -18.94
N CYS A 79 15.52 -0.36 -19.01
CA CYS A 79 16.79 -1.09 -19.02
C CYS A 79 17.37 -1.32 -20.44
N HIS A 80 16.52 -1.40 -21.47
CA HIS A 80 16.87 -1.80 -22.84
C HIS A 80 16.46 -0.76 -23.89
N ALA A 81 16.33 0.52 -23.53
CA ALA A 81 15.84 1.60 -24.40
C ALA A 81 16.53 1.77 -25.77
N SER A 82 17.67 1.10 -26.00
CA SER A 82 18.50 1.15 -27.20
C SER A 82 18.50 -0.13 -28.04
N GLU A 83 17.75 -1.17 -27.64
CA GLU A 83 17.68 -2.45 -28.37
C GLU A 83 16.31 -2.62 -29.06
N ASP A 84 16.29 -3.05 -30.32
CA ASP A 84 15.06 -3.31 -31.10
C ASP A 84 14.35 -4.64 -30.73
N ASN A 85 14.79 -5.29 -29.65
CA ASN A 85 14.23 -6.55 -29.20
C ASN A 85 12.90 -6.36 -28.47
N ALA A 86 11.94 -7.25 -28.74
CA ALA A 86 10.68 -7.25 -28.03
C ALA A 86 10.87 -7.62 -26.55
N CYS A 87 10.10 -6.98 -25.66
CA CYS A 87 10.05 -7.33 -24.24
C CYS A 87 9.70 -8.82 -24.08
N PRO A 88 10.44 -9.58 -23.25
CA PRO A 88 10.14 -10.98 -23.02
C PRO A 88 8.76 -11.17 -22.39
N THR A 89 8.15 -12.32 -22.70
CA THR A 89 6.88 -12.72 -22.08
C THR A 89 7.13 -13.32 -20.70
N LEU A 90 6.33 -12.93 -19.73
CA LEU A 90 6.31 -13.50 -18.39
C LEU A 90 5.34 -14.69 -18.38
N ASP A 91 5.78 -15.85 -18.87
CA ASP A 91 4.97 -17.07 -18.91
C ASP A 91 4.99 -17.85 -17.58
N SER A 92 4.33 -19.00 -17.51
CA SER A 92 4.27 -19.85 -16.31
C SER A 92 5.59 -20.54 -15.95
N LEU A 93 6.52 -20.67 -16.90
CA LEU A 93 7.83 -21.30 -16.77
C LEU A 93 8.96 -20.27 -16.56
N ALA A 94 8.63 -18.98 -16.50
CA ALA A 94 9.55 -17.90 -16.23
C ALA A 94 10.45 -18.22 -15.03
N ASP A 95 11.76 -18.06 -15.24
CA ASP A 95 12.77 -18.30 -14.23
C ASP A 95 12.54 -17.40 -13.02
N THR A 96 12.71 -17.98 -11.83
CA THR A 96 12.56 -17.28 -10.55
C THR A 96 13.83 -17.34 -9.70
N ALA A 97 14.90 -18.03 -10.15
CA ALA A 97 16.12 -18.23 -9.37
C ALA A 97 16.97 -16.96 -9.32
N THR A 98 17.39 -16.54 -8.13
CA THR A 98 18.23 -15.33 -7.97
C THR A 98 19.60 -15.62 -7.38
N GLY A 99 19.89 -16.87 -7.01
CA GLY A 99 21.13 -17.23 -6.30
C GLY A 99 22.40 -17.12 -7.16
N ASP A 100 22.25 -17.06 -8.48
CA ASP A 100 23.32 -16.82 -9.46
C ASP A 100 23.61 -15.32 -9.67
N LEU A 101 22.77 -14.42 -9.15
CA LEU A 101 22.88 -12.98 -9.35
C LEU A 101 23.61 -12.32 -8.18
N LYS A 102 24.56 -11.43 -8.47
CA LYS A 102 25.29 -10.66 -7.47
C LYS A 102 24.46 -9.47 -6.97
N GLU A 103 23.66 -9.69 -5.92
CA GLU A 103 22.74 -8.69 -5.37
C GLU A 103 23.42 -7.36 -4.99
N ALA A 104 24.62 -7.40 -4.41
CA ALA A 104 25.34 -6.17 -4.01
C ALA A 104 25.62 -5.20 -5.19
N GLU A 105 25.93 -5.73 -6.38
CA GLU A 105 26.21 -4.92 -7.58
C GLU A 105 24.92 -4.34 -8.19
N ILE A 106 23.76 -4.91 -7.87
CA ILE A 106 22.43 -4.52 -8.38
C ILE A 106 21.86 -3.37 -7.54
N MET A 107 22.06 -3.41 -6.21
CA MET A 107 21.35 -2.56 -5.26
C MET A 107 21.80 -1.09 -5.23
N GLU A 108 23.01 -0.77 -5.71
CA GLU A 108 23.55 0.60 -5.69
C GLU A 108 22.72 1.57 -6.56
N ASP A 109 22.30 1.11 -7.75
CA ASP A 109 21.58 1.91 -8.74
C ASP A 109 20.08 1.60 -8.81
N MET A 110 19.63 0.55 -8.10
CA MET A 110 18.29 0.01 -8.20
C MET A 110 17.20 1.04 -7.89
N SER A 111 17.37 1.84 -6.83
CA SER A 111 16.37 2.83 -6.41
C SER A 111 16.00 3.84 -7.51
N LYS A 112 16.97 4.30 -8.30
CA LYS A 112 16.70 5.27 -9.38
C LYS A 112 16.00 4.61 -10.56
N VAL A 113 16.42 3.40 -10.93
CA VAL A 113 15.74 2.59 -11.96
C VAL A 113 14.29 2.31 -11.56
N LEU A 114 14.05 1.94 -10.30
CA LEU A 114 12.70 1.72 -9.77
C LEU A 114 11.84 2.98 -9.78
N ASN A 115 12.41 4.15 -9.45
CA ASN A 115 11.68 5.43 -9.53
C ASN A 115 11.24 5.74 -10.97
N THR A 116 12.08 5.48 -11.97
CA THR A 116 11.71 5.67 -13.38
C THR A 116 10.61 4.72 -13.80
N ILE A 117 10.73 3.44 -13.45
CA ILE A 117 9.73 2.41 -13.76
C ILE A 117 8.38 2.79 -13.17
N VAL A 118 8.34 3.19 -11.90
CA VAL A 118 7.08 3.55 -11.26
C VAL A 118 6.49 4.84 -11.82
N PHE A 119 7.32 5.82 -12.18
CA PHE A 119 6.86 7.05 -12.81
C PHE A 119 6.20 6.76 -14.17
N LEU A 120 6.80 5.89 -14.99
CA LEU A 120 6.22 5.45 -16.26
C LEU A 120 4.94 4.64 -16.05
N ASP A 121 4.95 3.64 -15.16
CA ASP A 121 3.77 2.82 -14.84
C ASP A 121 2.58 3.70 -14.41
N ILE A 122 2.82 4.63 -13.49
CA ILE A 122 1.79 5.55 -12.99
C ILE A 122 1.24 6.45 -14.10
N THR A 123 2.11 6.99 -14.96
CA THR A 123 1.71 7.95 -15.99
C THR A 123 1.01 7.27 -17.17
N ASN A 124 1.44 6.08 -17.56
CA ASN A 124 0.80 5.26 -18.59
C ASN A 124 -0.54 4.71 -18.11
N ALA A 125 -0.57 4.12 -16.91
CA ALA A 125 -1.78 3.50 -16.38
C ALA A 125 -2.79 4.51 -15.79
N LYS A 126 -2.35 5.74 -15.47
CA LYS A 126 -3.12 6.77 -14.74
C LYS A 126 -3.67 6.24 -13.40
N GLN A 127 -2.94 5.29 -12.82
CA GLN A 127 -3.20 4.67 -11.54
C GLN A 127 -1.87 4.21 -10.95
N TYR A 128 -1.79 4.19 -9.63
CA TYR A 128 -0.71 3.49 -8.94
C TYR A 128 -1.26 2.22 -8.31
N SER A 129 -0.89 1.07 -8.86
CA SER A 129 -1.39 -0.22 -8.38
C SER A 129 -0.77 -0.59 -7.04
N ALA A 130 -1.60 -1.12 -6.13
CA ALA A 130 -1.14 -1.73 -4.89
C ALA A 130 -0.08 -2.82 -5.13
N HIS A 131 -0.28 -3.70 -6.12
CA HIS A 131 0.72 -4.71 -6.47
C HIS A 131 2.04 -4.11 -6.96
N THR A 132 2.02 -3.03 -7.75
CA THR A 132 3.23 -2.32 -8.17
C THR A 132 3.97 -1.79 -6.95
N ARG A 133 3.28 -1.09 -6.04
CA ARG A 133 3.89 -0.50 -4.84
C ARG A 133 4.54 -1.55 -3.94
N VAL A 134 3.81 -2.61 -3.61
CA VAL A 134 4.32 -3.72 -2.77
C VAL A 134 5.53 -4.38 -3.43
N PHE A 135 5.43 -4.71 -4.72
CA PHE A 135 6.50 -5.38 -5.44
C PHE A 135 7.77 -4.52 -5.49
N LEU A 136 7.67 -3.25 -5.89
CA LEU A 136 8.84 -2.39 -6.03
C LEU A 136 9.48 -2.04 -4.67
N LYS A 137 8.68 -1.83 -3.61
CA LYS A 137 9.21 -1.67 -2.25
C LYS A 137 10.02 -2.89 -1.83
N SER A 138 9.57 -4.10 -2.17
CA SER A 138 10.29 -5.34 -1.88
C SER A 138 11.65 -5.47 -2.56
N LEU A 139 11.90 -4.65 -3.59
CA LEU A 139 13.16 -4.60 -4.33
C LEU A 139 14.08 -3.49 -3.83
N GLY A 140 13.55 -2.35 -3.43
CA GLY A 140 14.37 -1.21 -3.03
C GLY A 140 13.56 -0.02 -2.53
N LYS A 141 14.28 1.01 -2.07
CA LYS A 141 13.64 2.24 -1.59
C LYS A 141 13.13 3.06 -2.77
N LEU A 142 11.87 3.48 -2.72
CA LEU A 142 11.26 4.41 -3.67
C LEU A 142 11.31 5.85 -3.13
N ASP A 143 11.60 6.80 -4.01
CA ASP A 143 11.49 8.23 -3.71
C ASP A 143 10.11 8.74 -4.16
N GLU A 144 9.07 8.32 -3.44
CA GLU A 144 7.69 8.72 -3.73
C GLU A 144 7.49 10.24 -3.63
N VAL A 145 8.30 10.92 -2.81
CA VAL A 145 8.25 12.39 -2.66
C VAL A 145 8.70 13.06 -3.96
N ALA A 146 9.81 12.63 -4.54
CA ALA A 146 10.27 13.13 -5.83
C ALA A 146 9.24 12.85 -6.95
N ILE A 147 8.65 11.65 -6.97
CA ILE A 147 7.63 11.30 -7.97
C ILE A 147 6.42 12.23 -7.88
N VAL A 148 5.90 12.47 -6.67
CA VAL A 148 4.77 13.39 -6.47
C VAL A 148 5.15 14.81 -6.87
N SER A 149 6.34 15.30 -6.47
CA SER A 149 6.74 16.67 -6.77
C SER A 149 6.89 16.91 -8.27
N THR A 150 7.44 15.92 -9.02
CA THR A 150 7.52 15.95 -10.48
C THR A 150 6.15 15.86 -11.15
N LEU A 151 5.23 15.03 -10.65
CA LEU A 151 3.86 14.96 -11.18
C LEU A 151 3.08 16.26 -10.94
N ARG A 152 3.18 16.84 -9.75
CA ARG A 152 2.43 18.06 -9.37
C ARG A 152 2.97 19.32 -10.02
N ASN A 153 4.29 19.43 -10.17
CA ASN A 153 4.96 20.64 -10.64
C ASN A 153 5.96 20.35 -11.78
N PRO A 154 5.51 19.75 -12.89
CA PRO A 154 6.39 19.33 -13.99
C PRO A 154 7.23 20.49 -14.53
N LYS A 155 6.61 21.67 -14.71
CA LYS A 155 7.27 22.89 -15.20
C LYS A 155 8.42 23.33 -14.29
N LYS A 156 8.16 23.42 -12.98
CA LYS A 156 9.16 23.81 -11.99
C LYS A 156 10.32 22.83 -11.96
N THR A 157 10.04 21.52 -11.98
CA THR A 157 11.09 20.50 -12.01
C THR A 157 11.92 20.55 -13.29
N LEU A 158 11.30 20.89 -14.42
CA LEU A 158 11.97 21.04 -15.70
C LEU A 158 12.85 22.29 -15.75
N GLU A 159 12.36 23.43 -15.25
CA GLU A 159 13.12 24.67 -15.13
C GLU A 159 14.36 24.49 -14.25
N GLN A 160 14.20 23.80 -13.11
CA GLN A 160 15.32 23.46 -12.22
C GLN A 160 16.37 22.60 -12.92
N ALA A 161 15.94 21.56 -13.65
CA ALA A 161 16.84 20.73 -14.42
C ALA A 161 17.53 21.54 -15.54
N GLN A 162 16.81 22.42 -16.24
CA GLN A 162 17.37 23.26 -17.29
C GLN A 162 18.46 24.19 -16.78
N MET A 163 18.24 24.83 -15.62
CA MET A 163 19.25 25.70 -14.98
C MET A 163 20.53 24.92 -14.65
N GLN A 164 20.40 23.68 -14.17
CA GLN A 164 21.56 22.84 -13.85
C GLN A 164 22.31 22.36 -15.10
N VAL A 165 21.58 22.06 -16.18
CA VAL A 165 22.18 21.74 -17.48
C VAL A 165 22.99 22.93 -18.02
N GLU A 166 22.42 24.13 -17.97
CA GLU A 166 23.10 25.34 -18.45
C GLU A 166 24.32 25.69 -17.58
N ALA A 167 24.22 25.56 -16.25
CA ALA A 167 25.36 25.75 -15.34
C ALA A 167 26.51 24.77 -15.62
N THR A 168 26.20 23.48 -15.83
CA THR A 168 27.22 22.47 -16.18
C THR A 168 27.86 22.77 -17.53
N ARG A 169 27.07 23.28 -18.49
CA ARG A 169 27.55 23.71 -19.80
C ARG A 169 28.46 24.93 -19.70
N SER A 170 28.12 25.93 -18.88
CA SER A 170 28.97 27.10 -18.66
C SER A 170 30.28 26.72 -18.00
N ASP A 171 30.26 25.86 -16.98
CA ASP A 171 31.46 25.41 -16.27
C ASP A 171 32.43 24.67 -17.21
N HIS A 172 31.92 23.76 -18.05
CA HIS A 172 32.74 23.09 -19.06
C HIS A 172 33.24 24.05 -20.16
N ALA A 173 32.44 25.06 -20.54
CA ALA A 173 32.88 26.08 -21.49
C ALA A 173 33.99 26.98 -20.90
N GLU A 174 33.96 27.28 -19.60
CA GLU A 174 35.01 28.02 -18.91
C GLU A 174 36.28 27.18 -18.74
N GLN A 175 36.17 25.92 -18.31
CA GLN A 175 37.31 25.00 -18.22
C GLN A 175 37.97 24.79 -19.59
N GLY A 176 37.18 24.70 -20.66
CA GLY A 176 37.69 24.61 -22.04
C GLY A 176 38.42 25.87 -22.50
N LYS A 177 38.02 27.06 -22.04
CA LYS A 177 38.77 28.31 -22.26
C LYS A 177 40.10 28.30 -21.50
N THR A 178 40.11 27.84 -20.25
CA THR A 178 41.34 27.76 -19.44
C THR A 178 42.34 26.76 -20.04
N LEU A 179 41.88 25.61 -20.52
CA LEU A 179 42.72 24.62 -21.22
C LEU A 179 43.26 25.16 -22.55
N ARG A 180 42.50 26.01 -23.25
CA ARG A 180 42.91 26.69 -24.48
C ARG A 180 43.94 27.80 -24.22
N VAL A 181 43.86 28.49 -23.08
CA VAL A 181 44.85 29.50 -22.64
C VAL A 181 46.15 28.85 -22.17
N VAL A 182 46.08 27.71 -21.47
CA VAL A 182 47.26 26.92 -21.09
C VAL A 182 47.91 26.25 -22.31
N GLY A 183 47.10 25.75 -23.25
CA GLY A 183 47.57 25.19 -24.52
C GLY A 183 48.17 26.21 -25.49
N MET A 184 47.91 27.51 -25.32
CA MET A 184 48.58 28.59 -26.06
C MET A 184 49.96 28.95 -25.48
N GLY A 185 50.36 28.38 -24.34
CA GLY A 185 51.67 28.60 -23.71
C GLY A 185 52.79 27.69 -24.20
N ILE A 186 52.48 26.62 -24.96
CA ILE A 186 53.48 25.71 -25.52
C ILE A 186 53.15 25.48 -27.00
N GLY A 187 53.85 26.21 -27.87
CA GLY A 187 54.12 25.79 -29.25
C GLY A 187 52.95 25.87 -30.24
N ALA A 188 52.65 27.07 -30.72
CA ALA A 188 52.02 27.24 -32.03
C ALA A 188 53.04 26.91 -33.13
N ILE A 189 53.12 25.65 -33.57
CA ILE A 189 53.71 25.31 -34.87
C ILE A 189 52.79 24.33 -35.60
N ALA A 190 52.04 24.91 -36.54
CA ALA A 190 51.53 24.34 -37.80
C ALA A 190 51.07 22.87 -37.81
N GLY A 191 49.75 22.66 -37.88
CA GLY A 191 49.13 21.40 -38.32
C GLY A 191 47.95 21.02 -37.44
N GLY A 192 46.73 21.25 -37.92
CA GLY A 192 45.51 21.04 -37.15
C GLY A 192 45.27 19.59 -36.73
N ILE A 193 44.48 19.43 -35.66
CA ILE A 193 43.23 18.65 -35.58
C ILE A 193 42.43 19.28 -34.42
N LEU A 194 41.23 19.78 -34.70
CA LEU A 194 40.24 20.14 -33.66
C LEU A 194 39.63 18.83 -33.13
N ILE A 195 40.23 18.22 -32.11
CA ILE A 195 39.72 17.01 -31.47
C ILE A 195 38.56 17.40 -30.52
N GLY A 196 37.34 17.21 -31.02
CA GLY A 196 36.21 16.57 -30.34
C GLY A 196 35.86 16.96 -28.91
N ILE A 197 34.86 17.84 -28.77
CA ILE A 197 33.82 17.71 -27.72
C ILE A 197 32.47 18.04 -28.37
N THR A 198 32.11 17.29 -29.41
CA THR A 198 30.78 17.32 -30.07
C THR A 198 29.94 16.07 -29.75
N GLY A 199 30.28 15.36 -28.68
CA GLY A 199 29.47 14.25 -28.17
C GLY A 199 28.17 14.73 -27.53
N GLY A 200 27.22 15.21 -28.35
CA GLY A 200 25.86 15.60 -27.94
C GLY A 200 25.38 16.94 -28.49
N LEU A 201 25.40 17.14 -29.82
CA LEU A 201 24.80 18.33 -30.43
C LEU A 201 23.26 18.32 -30.34
N ALA A 202 22.69 19.27 -29.58
CA ALA A 202 21.40 19.89 -29.87
C ALA A 202 21.46 21.39 -29.52
N ALA A 203 21.31 22.24 -30.53
CA ALA A 203 21.23 23.70 -30.38
C ALA A 203 19.99 24.11 -29.56
N PRO A 204 19.97 25.30 -28.91
CA PRO A 204 18.82 25.76 -28.15
C PRO A 204 17.70 26.19 -29.11
N LEU A 205 16.86 25.24 -29.53
CA LEU A 205 15.59 25.53 -30.18
C LEU A 205 14.52 25.61 -29.08
N VAL A 206 13.96 26.79 -28.88
CA VAL A 206 13.01 27.15 -27.79
C VAL A 206 11.70 26.34 -27.81
N GLY A 207 11.52 25.38 -28.73
CA GLY A 207 10.43 24.40 -28.76
C GLY A 207 10.78 22.96 -28.36
N ALA A 208 12.06 22.60 -28.16
CA ALA A 208 12.54 21.22 -27.93
C ALA A 208 12.99 20.92 -26.47
N GLY A 209 12.65 21.79 -25.51
CA GLY A 209 13.30 21.84 -24.19
C GLY A 209 13.23 20.56 -23.35
N VAL A 210 12.14 19.80 -23.37
CA VAL A 210 12.02 18.58 -22.54
C VAL A 210 12.91 17.46 -23.08
N ALA A 211 12.86 17.22 -24.40
CA ALA A 211 13.66 16.17 -25.03
C ALA A 211 15.16 16.47 -24.94
N THR A 212 15.56 17.75 -25.03
CA THR A 212 16.96 18.15 -24.86
C THR A 212 17.43 17.99 -23.41
N ILE A 213 16.61 18.27 -22.40
CA ILE A 213 16.97 18.04 -20.99
C ILE A 213 17.08 16.54 -20.69
N LEU A 214 16.19 15.71 -21.23
CA LEU A 214 16.23 14.26 -21.02
C LEU A 214 17.38 13.58 -21.77
N GLY A 215 17.62 13.96 -23.03
CA GLY A 215 18.82 13.56 -23.79
C GLY A 215 20.10 14.09 -23.12
N TRP A 216 20.00 15.32 -22.58
CA TRP A 216 20.75 15.89 -21.47
C TRP A 216 21.27 14.84 -20.52
N LEU A 217 20.32 14.28 -19.79
CA LEU A 217 20.47 13.27 -18.76
C LEU A 217 20.86 11.87 -19.29
N GLY A 218 21.37 11.78 -20.52
CA GLY A 218 21.94 10.57 -21.13
C GLY A 218 20.89 9.52 -21.49
N LEU A 219 19.62 9.93 -21.58
CA LEU A 219 18.55 9.03 -21.99
C LEU A 219 18.49 8.93 -23.51
N GLY A 220 18.36 7.70 -24.01
CA GLY A 220 18.25 7.42 -25.44
C GLY A 220 16.80 7.33 -25.94
N GLY A 221 16.61 7.64 -27.22
CA GLY A 221 15.48 7.22 -28.06
C GLY A 221 14.10 7.23 -27.38
N THR A 222 13.49 6.05 -27.30
CA THR A 222 12.10 5.81 -26.85
C THR A 222 11.84 6.31 -25.43
N LEU A 223 12.80 6.17 -24.51
CA LEU A 223 12.62 6.58 -23.11
C LEU A 223 12.47 8.10 -22.97
N VAL A 224 13.17 8.89 -23.79
CA VAL A 224 13.01 10.35 -23.84
C VAL A 224 11.59 10.72 -24.26
N GLY A 225 11.06 10.08 -25.30
CA GLY A 225 9.71 10.34 -25.80
C GLY A 225 8.62 10.01 -24.78
N LEU A 226 8.76 8.87 -24.09
CA LEU A 226 7.81 8.44 -23.07
C LEU A 226 7.82 9.35 -21.83
N LEU A 227 9.00 9.69 -21.31
CA LEU A 227 9.10 10.60 -20.17
C LEU A 227 8.62 12.02 -20.51
N ALA A 228 8.90 12.52 -21.73
CA ALA A 228 8.37 13.80 -22.17
C ALA A 228 6.84 13.79 -22.25
N SER A 229 6.26 12.71 -22.76
CA SER A 229 4.80 12.51 -22.83
C SER A 229 4.17 12.40 -21.43
N ALA A 230 4.81 11.66 -20.53
CA ALA A 230 4.42 11.52 -19.13
C ALA A 230 4.40 12.86 -18.39
N LEU A 231 5.44 13.68 -18.56
CA LEU A 231 5.51 15.03 -17.98
C LEU A 231 4.42 15.96 -18.56
N ALA A 232 4.16 15.88 -19.86
CA ALA A 232 3.10 16.67 -20.52
C ALA A 232 1.69 16.29 -20.04
N GLY A 233 1.43 15.00 -19.78
CA GLY A 233 0.15 14.47 -19.30
C GLY A 233 -0.05 14.50 -17.78
N SER A 234 0.92 15.00 -17.01
CA SER A 234 0.97 14.93 -15.55
C SER A 234 -0.24 15.55 -14.83
N SER A 235 -0.91 16.55 -15.41
CA SER A 235 -2.13 17.14 -14.84
C SER A 235 -3.31 16.16 -14.81
N VAL A 236 -3.48 15.36 -15.87
CA VAL A 236 -4.50 14.31 -15.96
C VAL A 236 -4.18 13.20 -14.97
N VAL A 237 -2.91 12.81 -14.87
CA VAL A 237 -2.43 11.80 -13.91
C VAL A 237 -2.66 12.27 -12.47
N CYS A 238 -2.31 13.52 -12.14
CA CYS A 238 -2.58 14.10 -10.82
C CYS A 238 -4.08 14.13 -10.50
N GLY A 239 -4.91 14.47 -11.49
CA GLY A 239 -6.37 14.40 -11.37
C GLY A 239 -6.87 12.98 -11.06
N ALA A 240 -6.27 11.96 -11.68
CA ALA A 240 -6.64 10.56 -11.43
C ALA A 240 -6.15 10.04 -10.07
N LEU A 241 -4.91 10.34 -9.68
CA LEU A 241 -4.30 9.84 -8.44
C LEU A 241 -4.81 10.55 -7.18
N PHE A 242 -5.00 11.86 -7.26
CA PHE A 242 -5.28 12.72 -6.11
C PHE A 242 -6.65 13.40 -6.19
N GLY A 243 -7.33 13.31 -7.35
CA GLY A 243 -8.64 13.93 -7.53
C GLY A 243 -9.68 13.30 -6.61
N ILE A 244 -10.51 14.18 -6.07
CA ILE A 244 -11.63 13.90 -5.16
C ILE A 244 -11.20 13.63 -3.69
N TYR A 245 -9.96 13.96 -3.29
CA TYR A 245 -9.57 14.04 -1.87
C TYR A 245 -9.38 15.48 -1.38
N GLY A 246 -10.49 16.10 -0.98
CA GLY A 246 -10.59 17.44 -0.38
C GLY A 246 -12.01 17.70 0.11
N ALA A 247 -12.17 18.63 1.06
CA ALA A 247 -13.36 18.87 1.91
C ALA A 247 -14.75 18.89 1.21
N GLN A 248 -14.81 19.06 -0.11
CA GLN A 248 -16.04 19.12 -0.88
C GLN A 248 -16.59 17.75 -1.33
N SER A 249 -15.80 16.66 -1.30
CA SER A 249 -16.26 15.36 -1.80
C SER A 249 -16.78 14.37 -0.76
N THR A 250 -16.38 14.45 0.51
CA THR A 250 -16.92 13.55 1.54
C THR A 250 -18.45 13.76 1.67
N ALA A 251 -18.93 15.01 1.62
CA ALA A 251 -20.35 15.33 1.72
C ALA A 251 -21.19 14.71 0.58
N ASN A 252 -20.81 14.93 -0.68
CA ASN A 252 -21.57 14.45 -1.85
C ASN A 252 -21.47 12.93 -2.07
N MET A 253 -20.37 12.31 -1.61
CA MET A 253 -20.10 10.88 -1.78
C MET A 253 -20.85 10.03 -0.75
N VAL A 254 -20.95 10.57 0.47
CA VAL A 254 -21.78 10.07 1.56
C VAL A 254 -23.26 10.19 1.16
N GLU A 255 -23.72 11.34 0.67
CA GLU A 255 -25.15 11.57 0.29
C GLU A 255 -25.72 10.57 -0.74
N ARG A 256 -24.90 10.03 -1.67
CA ARG A 256 -25.38 9.05 -2.68
C ARG A 256 -25.47 7.61 -2.17
N HIS A 257 -24.76 7.26 -1.09
CA HIS A 257 -24.69 5.90 -0.54
C HIS A 257 -25.32 5.77 0.87
N THR A 258 -25.93 6.84 1.40
CA THR A 258 -26.36 7.02 2.81
C THR A 258 -27.77 6.55 3.16
N LYS A 259 -28.48 5.81 2.29
CA LYS A 259 -29.82 5.32 2.70
C LYS A 259 -29.75 4.32 3.85
N GLU A 260 -28.62 3.64 4.03
CA GLU A 260 -28.47 2.57 5.02
C GLU A 260 -27.57 2.92 6.22
N VAL A 261 -26.65 3.88 6.05
CA VAL A 261 -25.71 4.39 7.08
C VAL A 261 -25.90 5.90 7.14
N ARG A 262 -26.23 6.42 8.32
CA ARG A 262 -26.64 7.82 8.54
C ARG A 262 -25.48 8.74 8.89
N ASP A 263 -24.49 8.20 9.60
CA ASP A 263 -23.30 8.94 10.01
C ASP A 263 -22.09 8.27 9.38
N LEU A 264 -21.54 8.89 8.34
CA LEU A 264 -20.37 8.40 7.63
C LEU A 264 -19.52 9.60 7.21
N ALA A 265 -18.26 9.65 7.62
CA ALA A 265 -17.33 10.67 7.16
C ALA A 265 -15.89 10.17 7.21
N LEU A 266 -15.02 10.87 6.48
CA LEU A 266 -13.58 10.65 6.52
C LEU A 266 -12.94 11.87 7.15
N VAL A 267 -12.28 11.64 8.29
CA VAL A 267 -11.70 12.69 9.13
C VAL A 267 -10.18 12.56 9.07
N PRO A 268 -9.45 13.59 8.61
CA PRO A 268 -7.99 13.58 8.66
C PRO A 268 -7.49 13.41 10.10
N VAL A 269 -6.59 12.45 10.32
CA VAL A 269 -6.00 12.19 11.65
C VAL A 269 -5.01 13.31 12.03
N ARG A 270 -4.34 13.89 11.04
CA ARG A 270 -3.41 15.01 11.20
C ARG A 270 -3.72 16.10 10.17
N LYS A 271 -3.33 17.34 10.48
CA LYS A 271 -3.32 18.42 9.49
C LYS A 271 -2.32 18.06 8.39
N LYS A 272 -2.75 18.12 7.14
CA LYS A 272 -1.91 17.82 5.99
C LYS A 272 -0.71 18.77 5.95
N SER A 273 0.49 18.21 5.78
CA SER A 273 1.77 18.96 5.73
C SER A 273 1.95 19.80 4.46
N GLY A 274 1.02 19.70 3.50
CA GLY A 274 1.07 20.38 2.21
C GLY A 274 1.55 19.51 1.04
N TYR A 275 2.02 18.30 1.30
CA TYR A 275 2.42 17.33 0.27
C TYR A 275 1.36 16.23 0.09
N ASP A 276 1.11 15.81 -1.15
CA ASP A 276 0.34 14.60 -1.42
C ASP A 276 1.23 13.37 -1.31
N THR A 277 0.65 12.23 -0.96
CA THR A 277 1.37 10.96 -0.92
C THR A 277 0.81 9.99 -1.97
N LEU A 278 1.64 9.05 -2.42
CA LEU A 278 1.25 8.06 -3.41
C LEU A 278 0.44 6.90 -2.82
N GLY A 279 0.11 6.90 -1.53
CA GLY A 279 -0.82 5.93 -0.95
C GLY A 279 -1.46 6.45 0.32
N ILE A 280 -2.65 5.97 0.60
CA ILE A 280 -3.55 6.49 1.64
C ILE A 280 -3.77 5.44 2.72
N ARG A 281 -3.88 5.87 3.97
CA ARG A 281 -4.23 4.98 5.08
C ARG A 281 -5.61 5.33 5.62
N ILE A 282 -6.49 4.34 5.71
CA ILE A 282 -7.83 4.49 6.28
C ILE A 282 -7.92 3.63 7.53
N CYS A 283 -8.25 4.27 8.64
CA CYS A 283 -8.32 3.67 9.95
C CYS A 283 -9.77 3.62 10.45
N ALA A 284 -10.23 2.50 10.96
CA ALA A 284 -11.58 2.34 11.50
C ALA A 284 -11.56 1.92 12.98
N SER A 285 -12.08 2.79 13.84
CA SER A 285 -12.30 2.48 15.26
C SER A 285 -13.55 1.61 15.43
N GLY A 286 -13.52 0.66 16.38
CA GLY A 286 -14.61 -0.31 16.60
C GLY A 286 -15.50 -0.09 17.82
N TRP A 287 -15.19 0.90 18.64
CA TRP A 287 -16.04 1.44 19.71
C TRP A 287 -15.50 2.83 20.08
N LEU A 288 -16.34 3.71 20.62
CA LEU A 288 -15.98 5.10 20.92
C LEU A 288 -16.51 5.47 22.31
N THR A 289 -15.71 6.10 23.17
CA THR A 289 -16.22 6.72 24.40
C THR A 289 -16.62 8.18 24.16
N SER A 290 -16.04 8.79 23.12
CA SER A 290 -16.40 10.11 22.64
C SER A 290 -16.07 10.24 21.16
N LYS A 291 -16.60 11.27 20.51
CA LYS A 291 -16.27 11.60 19.11
C LYS A 291 -14.77 11.74 18.83
N ASP A 292 -13.96 12.17 19.80
CA ASP A 292 -12.51 12.31 19.62
C ASP A 292 -11.80 10.96 19.41
N ASP A 293 -12.41 9.85 19.86
CA ASP A 293 -11.89 8.49 19.68
C ASP A 293 -11.93 8.01 18.22
N VAL A 294 -12.57 8.76 17.33
CA VAL A 294 -12.50 8.52 15.89
C VAL A 294 -11.06 8.65 15.41
N THR A 295 -10.34 9.70 15.82
CA THR A 295 -8.98 9.99 15.36
C THR A 295 -7.91 9.72 16.41
N ALA A 296 -8.22 9.84 17.71
CA ALA A 296 -7.24 9.76 18.79
C ALA A 296 -6.37 8.49 18.78
N PRO A 297 -6.91 7.26 18.56
CA PRO A 297 -6.11 6.02 18.54
C PRO A 297 -5.04 5.99 17.44
N TRP A 298 -5.24 6.78 16.39
CA TRP A 298 -4.42 6.80 15.18
C TRP A 298 -3.42 7.97 15.19
N SER A 299 -3.63 8.95 16.06
CA SER A 299 -2.90 10.22 16.08
C SER A 299 -1.41 10.09 16.45
N SER A 300 -1.07 9.15 17.33
CA SER A 300 0.26 9.01 17.92
C SER A 300 1.22 8.12 17.13
N ILE A 301 0.73 7.42 16.09
CA ILE A 301 1.41 6.22 15.59
C ILE A 301 1.83 6.24 14.12
N ILE A 302 1.41 7.22 13.32
CA ILE A 302 1.57 7.08 11.86
C ILE A 302 2.46 8.19 11.30
N SER A 303 3.54 7.78 10.63
CA SER A 303 4.53 8.62 9.94
C SER A 303 4.05 9.12 8.56
N MET A 304 2.83 8.74 8.14
CA MET A 304 2.25 9.11 6.84
C MET A 304 1.25 10.26 6.98
N ASP A 305 1.45 11.32 6.20
CA ASP A 305 0.63 12.53 6.20
C ASP A 305 -0.80 12.33 5.68
N ASP A 306 -1.05 11.33 4.82
CA ASP A 306 -2.39 11.00 4.29
C ASP A 306 -3.04 9.83 5.07
N THR A 307 -3.19 10.01 6.38
CA THR A 307 -3.95 9.09 7.25
C THR A 307 -5.32 9.66 7.60
N LEU A 308 -6.35 8.86 7.41
CA LEU A 308 -7.75 9.21 7.62
C LEU A 308 -8.40 8.25 8.59
N ALA A 309 -9.24 8.77 9.47
CA ALA A 309 -10.14 7.98 10.26
C ALA A 309 -11.51 7.92 9.58
N LEU A 310 -12.07 6.71 9.50
CA LEU A 310 -13.46 6.49 9.13
C LEU A 310 -14.34 6.77 10.35
N GLN A 311 -15.08 7.86 10.30
CA GLN A 311 -16.19 8.12 11.19
C GLN A 311 -17.39 7.33 10.68
N TRP A 312 -18.00 6.52 11.54
CA TRP A 312 -19.21 5.79 11.21
C TRP A 312 -20.08 5.59 12.46
N GLU A 313 -21.39 5.83 12.33
CA GLU A 313 -22.42 5.54 13.34
C GLU A 313 -22.00 5.86 14.79
N ILE A 314 -21.55 7.10 15.04
CA ILE A 314 -20.96 7.49 16.35
C ILE A 314 -21.85 7.07 17.52
N GLN A 315 -23.16 7.34 17.44
CA GLN A 315 -24.09 7.01 18.52
C GLN A 315 -24.11 5.52 18.82
N ALA A 316 -24.14 4.66 17.79
CA ALA A 316 -24.15 3.21 17.99
C ALA A 316 -22.82 2.71 18.60
N LEU A 317 -21.70 3.36 18.27
CA LEU A 317 -20.39 3.04 18.84
C LEU A 317 -20.24 3.52 20.29
N GLU A 318 -20.87 4.63 20.66
CA GLU A 318 -20.96 5.13 22.05
C GLU A 318 -21.84 4.21 22.90
N ASP A 319 -23.04 3.86 22.41
CA ASP A 319 -23.94 2.92 23.08
C ASP A 319 -23.26 1.55 23.30
N LEU A 320 -22.48 1.10 22.30
CA LEU A 320 -21.67 -0.10 22.42
C LEU A 320 -20.58 0.06 23.50
N SER A 321 -19.85 1.18 23.51
CA SER A 321 -18.81 1.42 24.52
C SER A 321 -19.39 1.35 25.94
N ASP A 322 -20.57 1.92 26.18
CA ASP A 322 -21.24 1.86 27.48
C ASP A 322 -21.61 0.42 27.88
N ALA A 323 -22.09 -0.39 26.93
CA ALA A 323 -22.36 -1.80 27.14
C ALA A 323 -21.08 -2.60 27.44
N LEU A 324 -20.00 -2.37 26.69
CA LEU A 324 -18.70 -3.02 26.91
C LEU A 324 -18.10 -2.66 28.27
N MET A 325 -18.17 -1.39 28.69
CA MET A 325 -17.69 -0.94 29.99
C MET A 325 -18.52 -1.54 31.13
N THR A 326 -19.84 -1.68 30.94
CA THR A 326 -20.73 -2.34 31.90
C THR A 326 -20.37 -3.82 32.05
N LEU A 327 -20.09 -4.52 30.94
CA LEU A 327 -19.64 -5.91 30.98
C LEU A 327 -18.26 -6.07 31.60
N ALA A 328 -17.31 -5.19 31.29
CA ALA A 328 -15.99 -5.22 31.89
C ALA A 328 -16.07 -5.03 33.42
N LYS A 329 -16.90 -4.08 33.89
CA LYS A 329 -17.13 -3.82 35.32
C LYS A 329 -17.85 -4.98 36.04
N SER A 330 -18.79 -5.65 35.38
CA SER A 330 -19.53 -6.77 35.97
C SER A 330 -18.63 -7.98 36.27
N HIS A 331 -17.50 -8.10 35.57
CA HIS A 331 -16.47 -9.11 35.81
C HIS A 331 -15.29 -8.64 36.68
N ALA A 332 -14.98 -7.35 36.70
CA ALA A 332 -13.88 -6.80 37.51
C ALA A 332 -14.07 -6.98 39.03
N MET A 333 -15.31 -7.19 39.51
CA MET A 333 -15.60 -7.30 40.95
C MET A 333 -15.53 -8.73 41.53
N LYS A 334 -15.35 -9.78 40.71
CA LYS A 334 -15.44 -11.19 41.21
C LYS A 334 -14.15 -12.03 41.10
N TYR A 335 -13.12 -11.55 40.44
CA TYR A 335 -11.87 -12.33 40.22
C TYR A 335 -10.67 -11.88 41.07
N LEU A 336 -10.87 -11.00 42.06
CA LEU A 336 -9.84 -10.63 43.06
C LEU A 336 -9.78 -11.58 44.29
N GLN A 337 -10.42 -12.75 44.26
CA GLN A 337 -10.40 -13.70 45.40
C GLN A 337 -10.09 -15.16 45.04
N GLY A 338 -9.51 -15.47 43.88
CA GLY A 338 -9.16 -16.85 43.53
C GLY A 338 -7.89 -16.95 42.72
N GLU A 339 -6.84 -17.51 43.32
CA GLU A 339 -5.61 -17.88 42.64
C GLU A 339 -5.87 -18.76 41.40
N VAL A 340 -5.35 -18.28 40.27
CA VAL A 340 -4.78 -19.06 39.16
C VAL A 340 -5.65 -20.19 38.59
N ILE A 341 -6.45 -19.88 37.56
CA ILE A 341 -6.67 -20.81 36.44
C ILE A 341 -5.95 -20.24 35.21
N LYS A 342 -4.63 -20.45 35.17
CA LYS A 342 -3.78 -20.20 33.99
C LYS A 342 -3.86 -21.32 32.94
N ARG A 343 -4.99 -22.02 32.84
CA ARG A 343 -5.22 -23.01 31.78
C ARG A 343 -6.54 -22.73 31.08
N THR A 344 -6.39 -22.07 29.94
CA THR A 344 -7.41 -21.73 28.94
C THR A 344 -8.56 -20.89 29.51
N LEU A 345 -8.54 -19.57 29.30
CA LEU A 345 -9.67 -18.68 29.63
C LEU A 345 -11.02 -19.20 29.10
N PHE A 346 -11.00 -19.97 28.01
CA PHE A 346 -12.15 -20.69 27.48
C PHE A 346 -12.70 -21.78 28.42
N ALA A 347 -11.84 -22.56 29.08
CA ALA A 347 -12.26 -23.58 30.05
C ALA A 347 -12.81 -22.93 31.32
N SER A 348 -12.16 -21.87 31.81
CA SER A 348 -12.65 -21.06 32.94
C SER A 348 -14.00 -20.39 32.62
N LEU A 349 -14.17 -19.82 31.42
CA LEU A 349 -15.45 -19.28 30.92
C LEU A 349 -16.57 -20.33 30.93
N MET A 350 -16.24 -21.57 30.52
CA MET A 350 -17.19 -22.69 30.47
C MET A 350 -17.57 -23.20 31.86
N THR A 351 -16.68 -23.15 32.84
CA THR A 351 -16.92 -23.68 34.20
C THR A 351 -17.38 -22.62 35.21
N SER A 352 -17.12 -21.33 34.96
CA SER A 352 -17.29 -20.26 35.95
C SER A 352 -18.64 -19.52 35.92
N LEU A 353 -19.47 -19.73 34.90
CA LEU A 353 -20.69 -18.95 34.71
C LEU A 353 -21.95 -19.81 34.82
N SER A 354 -22.76 -19.52 35.84
CA SER A 354 -24.10 -20.11 35.95
C SER A 354 -24.99 -19.65 34.79
N PRO A 355 -26.01 -20.42 34.39
CA PRO A 355 -26.97 -20.01 33.36
C PRO A 355 -27.57 -18.60 33.59
N ILE A 356 -27.71 -18.18 34.85
CA ILE A 356 -28.20 -16.85 35.24
C ILE A 356 -27.20 -15.74 34.87
N ALA A 357 -25.89 -15.99 34.98
CA ALA A 357 -24.86 -15.04 34.56
C ALA A 357 -24.90 -14.81 33.04
N TRP A 358 -25.11 -15.87 32.25
CA TRP A 358 -25.31 -15.77 30.81
C TRP A 358 -26.56 -14.98 30.43
N LEU A 359 -27.69 -15.21 31.11
CA LEU A 359 -28.93 -14.45 30.88
C LEU A 359 -28.76 -12.95 31.18
N LYS A 360 -28.06 -12.60 32.28
CA LYS A 360 -27.80 -11.20 32.62
C LYS A 360 -26.83 -10.52 31.64
N MET A 361 -25.86 -11.25 31.11
CA MET A 361 -24.97 -10.72 30.07
C MET A 361 -25.71 -10.50 28.74
N GLY A 362 -26.55 -11.45 28.30
CA GLY A 362 -27.37 -11.27 27.09
C GLY A 362 -28.26 -10.01 27.18
N GLN A 363 -28.93 -9.79 28.31
CA GLN A 363 -29.79 -8.62 28.50
C GLN A 363 -29.07 -7.25 28.41
N ILE A 364 -27.78 -7.18 28.75
CA ILE A 364 -27.01 -5.93 28.76
C ILE A 364 -26.49 -5.59 27.35
N ILE A 365 -26.24 -6.61 26.53
CA ILE A 365 -25.41 -6.44 25.33
C ILE A 365 -26.15 -6.74 24.04
N ASP A 366 -27.15 -7.62 24.06
CA ASP A 366 -27.75 -8.14 22.82
C ASP A 366 -28.29 -7.02 21.94
N ASN A 367 -28.80 -5.92 22.50
CA ASN A 367 -29.29 -4.79 21.70
C ASN A 367 -28.14 -3.89 21.18
N PRO A 368 -27.28 -3.26 22.02
CA PRO A 368 -26.23 -2.37 21.50
C PRO A 368 -25.21 -3.07 20.59
N TRP A 369 -24.77 -4.28 20.95
CA TRP A 369 -23.78 -5.01 20.15
C TRP A 369 -24.34 -5.51 18.83
N MET A 370 -25.54 -6.13 18.82
CA MET A 370 -26.11 -6.61 17.56
C MET A 370 -26.46 -5.46 16.63
N ASN A 371 -26.94 -4.34 17.17
CA ASN A 371 -27.20 -3.13 16.39
C ASN A 371 -25.90 -2.57 15.78
N ALA A 372 -24.87 -2.34 16.60
CA ALA A 372 -23.58 -1.82 16.13
C ALA A 372 -22.91 -2.76 15.12
N ARG A 373 -23.00 -4.09 15.33
CA ARG A 373 -22.48 -5.10 14.39
C ARG A 373 -23.24 -5.09 13.06
N ALA A 374 -24.57 -4.99 13.09
CA ALA A 374 -25.37 -4.91 11.87
C ALA A 374 -25.05 -3.64 11.05
N LEU A 375 -24.84 -2.52 11.74
CA LEU A 375 -24.37 -1.28 11.14
C LEU A 375 -22.95 -1.43 10.57
N ALA A 376 -22.03 -2.07 11.29
CA ALA A 376 -20.67 -2.32 10.82
C ALA A 376 -20.64 -3.07 9.49
N ILE A 377 -21.50 -4.08 9.32
CA ILE A 377 -21.62 -4.84 8.07
C ILE A 377 -22.04 -3.92 6.91
N LYS A 378 -23.08 -3.10 7.13
CA LYS A 378 -23.57 -2.14 6.12
C LYS A 378 -22.51 -1.10 5.76
N THR A 379 -21.85 -0.53 6.78
CA THR A 379 -20.74 0.41 6.59
C THR A 379 -19.60 -0.23 5.81
N GLY A 380 -19.31 -1.52 6.02
CA GLY A 380 -18.32 -2.26 5.26
C GLY A 380 -18.65 -2.33 3.77
N VAL A 381 -19.90 -2.67 3.42
CA VAL A 381 -20.35 -2.67 2.02
C VAL A 381 -20.20 -1.28 1.40
N VAL A 382 -20.64 -0.23 2.09
CA VAL A 382 -20.50 1.15 1.62
C VAL A 382 -19.03 1.51 1.41
N LEU A 383 -18.15 1.19 2.37
CA LEU A 383 -16.70 1.43 2.23
C LEU A 383 -16.12 0.68 1.02
N GLY A 384 -16.56 -0.56 0.79
CA GLY A 384 -16.18 -1.35 -0.39
C GLY A 384 -16.59 -0.67 -1.71
N ASP A 385 -17.81 -0.11 -1.77
CA ASP A 385 -18.27 0.66 -2.95
C ASP A 385 -17.45 1.93 -3.16
N LEU A 386 -17.09 2.65 -2.08
CA LEU A 386 -16.23 3.82 -2.18
C LEU A 386 -14.85 3.45 -2.74
N LEU A 387 -14.25 2.37 -2.24
CA LEU A 387 -12.98 1.84 -2.72
C LEU A 387 -13.06 1.46 -4.21
N ALA A 388 -14.08 0.70 -4.60
CA ALA A 388 -14.28 0.27 -5.98
C ALA A 388 -14.48 1.44 -6.96
N ASN A 389 -15.17 2.49 -6.52
CA ASN A 389 -15.42 3.70 -7.29
C ASN A 389 -14.28 4.72 -7.27
N ARG A 390 -13.11 4.35 -6.71
CA ARG A 390 -11.91 5.21 -6.66
C ARG A 390 -12.19 6.54 -5.98
N ALA A 391 -13.09 6.53 -4.98
CA ALA A 391 -13.38 7.67 -4.13
C ALA A 391 -12.11 8.32 -3.55
N PHE A 392 -11.07 7.50 -3.34
CA PHE A 392 -9.85 7.86 -2.64
C PHE A 392 -8.68 8.24 -3.58
N GLY A 393 -9.01 8.40 -4.87
CA GLY A 393 -8.06 8.49 -5.97
C GLY A 393 -7.57 7.13 -6.43
N ASN A 394 -6.89 7.10 -7.58
CA ASN A 394 -6.32 5.88 -8.16
C ASN A 394 -4.98 5.50 -7.52
N ARG A 395 -4.91 5.45 -6.19
CA ARG A 395 -3.71 5.15 -5.42
C ARG A 395 -3.94 4.02 -4.41
N PRO A 396 -2.90 3.27 -4.00
CA PRO A 396 -3.04 2.15 -3.08
C PRO A 396 -3.54 2.59 -1.70
N VAL A 397 -4.38 1.74 -1.11
CA VAL A 397 -5.02 1.97 0.19
C VAL A 397 -4.50 0.96 1.20
N THR A 398 -4.01 1.45 2.34
CA THR A 398 -3.76 0.66 3.54
C THR A 398 -4.97 0.76 4.48
N LEU A 399 -5.47 -0.36 4.97
CA LEU A 399 -6.62 -0.41 5.89
C LEU A 399 -6.16 -0.87 7.27
N ALA A 400 -6.57 -0.17 8.33
CA ALA A 400 -6.29 -0.58 9.71
C ALA A 400 -7.54 -0.45 10.58
N GLY A 401 -7.86 -1.45 11.38
CA GLY A 401 -9.00 -1.34 12.27
C GLY A 401 -8.92 -2.30 13.45
N TYR A 402 -9.68 -1.99 14.49
CA TYR A 402 -9.82 -2.86 15.65
C TYR A 402 -11.30 -3.09 15.99
N SER A 403 -11.63 -4.20 16.66
CA SER A 403 -13.00 -4.53 17.09
C SER A 403 -13.99 -4.41 15.91
N LEU A 404 -15.17 -3.79 16.06
CA LEU A 404 -16.12 -3.64 14.94
C LEU A 404 -15.57 -2.82 13.76
N GLY A 405 -14.57 -1.95 13.96
CA GLY A 405 -13.92 -1.23 12.87
C GLY A 405 -13.11 -2.16 11.97
N SER A 406 -12.53 -3.21 12.54
CA SER A 406 -11.92 -4.30 11.76
C SER A 406 -12.97 -5.13 11.01
N LEU A 407 -14.18 -5.29 11.56
CA LEU A 407 -15.30 -5.93 10.87
C LEU A 407 -15.78 -5.10 9.67
N VAL A 408 -15.90 -3.76 9.81
CA VAL A 408 -16.19 -2.85 8.68
C VAL A 408 -15.21 -3.09 7.54
N ILE A 409 -13.90 -3.12 7.85
CA ILE A 409 -12.85 -3.37 6.84
C ILE A 409 -12.99 -4.78 6.25
N PHE A 410 -13.21 -5.80 7.07
CA PHE A 410 -13.33 -7.18 6.59
C PHE A 410 -14.51 -7.34 5.63
N GLU A 411 -15.67 -6.75 5.94
CA GLU A 411 -16.85 -6.77 5.06
C GLU A 411 -16.63 -5.94 3.79
N ALA A 412 -15.90 -4.82 3.86
CA ALA A 412 -15.48 -4.08 2.67
C ALA A 412 -14.62 -4.93 1.72
N LEU A 413 -13.67 -5.70 2.28
CA LEU A 413 -12.81 -6.59 1.50
C LEU A 413 -13.59 -7.77 0.92
N LYS A 414 -14.54 -8.33 1.67
CA LYS A 414 -15.46 -9.36 1.15
C LYS A 414 -16.27 -8.82 -0.02
N HIS A 415 -16.82 -7.62 0.10
CA HIS A 415 -17.57 -6.96 -0.98
C HIS A 415 -16.69 -6.80 -2.22
N LEU A 416 -15.48 -6.25 -2.08
CA LEU A 416 -14.52 -6.13 -3.18
C LEU A 416 -14.15 -7.47 -3.82
N ALA A 417 -14.11 -8.56 -3.04
CA ALA A 417 -13.84 -9.91 -3.54
C ALA A 417 -14.99 -10.49 -4.39
N THR A 418 -16.21 -9.94 -4.27
CA THR A 418 -17.35 -10.31 -5.12
C THR A 418 -17.33 -9.62 -6.48
N LEU A 419 -16.61 -8.50 -6.59
CA LEU A 419 -16.53 -7.71 -7.82
C LEU A 419 -15.62 -8.38 -8.86
N ASP A 420 -15.72 -7.91 -10.10
CA ASP A 420 -14.78 -8.31 -11.15
C ASP A 420 -13.33 -7.97 -10.72
N PRO A 421 -12.36 -8.90 -10.85
CA PRO A 421 -10.99 -8.66 -10.43
C PRO A 421 -10.35 -7.40 -11.03
N SER A 422 -10.72 -7.00 -12.26
CA SER A 422 -10.21 -5.76 -12.88
C SER A 422 -10.52 -4.49 -12.07
N LYS A 423 -11.56 -4.54 -11.22
CA LYS A 423 -11.96 -3.42 -10.36
C LYS A 423 -11.30 -3.44 -8.99
N SER A 424 -10.85 -4.61 -8.50
CA SER A 424 -10.43 -4.78 -7.10
C SER A 424 -8.95 -5.04 -6.88
N ILE A 425 -8.24 -5.71 -7.80
CA ILE A 425 -6.86 -6.19 -7.55
C ILE A 425 -5.81 -5.08 -7.36
N HIS A 426 -6.10 -3.85 -7.78
CA HIS A 426 -5.16 -2.74 -7.72
C HIS A 426 -5.37 -1.80 -6.53
N LEU A 427 -6.34 -2.08 -5.66
CA LEU A 427 -6.81 -1.14 -4.63
C LEU A 427 -6.03 -1.25 -3.32
N ILE A 428 -5.97 -2.45 -2.76
CA ILE A 428 -5.59 -2.65 -1.36
C ILE A 428 -4.14 -3.07 -1.26
N GLU A 429 -3.33 -2.26 -0.57
CA GLU A 429 -1.92 -2.55 -0.30
C GLU A 429 -1.82 -3.49 0.90
N ASP A 430 -2.04 -2.97 2.11
CA ASP A 430 -1.93 -3.72 3.35
C ASP A 430 -3.20 -3.59 4.19
N VAL A 431 -3.46 -4.61 5.01
CA VAL A 431 -4.62 -4.67 5.90
C VAL A 431 -4.18 -5.15 7.29
N PHE A 432 -4.54 -4.39 8.32
CA PHE A 432 -4.25 -4.70 9.71
C PHE A 432 -5.55 -4.76 10.52
N LEU A 433 -5.92 -5.96 10.97
CA LEU A 433 -7.16 -6.23 11.70
C LEU A 433 -6.83 -6.70 13.11
N PHE A 434 -7.35 -6.00 14.12
CA PHE A 434 -7.05 -6.28 15.53
C PHE A 434 -8.32 -6.62 16.32
N GLY A 435 -8.31 -7.74 17.07
CA GLY A 435 -9.47 -8.14 17.86
C GLY A 435 -10.73 -8.36 17.02
N THR A 436 -10.56 -8.92 15.82
CA THR A 436 -11.58 -9.00 14.77
C THR A 436 -12.72 -9.96 15.14
N PRO A 437 -13.98 -9.49 15.23
CA PRO A 437 -15.14 -10.31 15.58
C PRO A 437 -15.70 -11.06 14.36
N VAL A 438 -14.85 -11.77 13.63
CA VAL A 438 -15.22 -12.62 12.48
C VAL A 438 -14.77 -14.04 12.71
N LYS A 439 -15.43 -15.00 12.08
CA LYS A 439 -14.98 -16.41 12.13
C LYS A 439 -13.59 -16.54 11.50
N ALA A 440 -12.77 -17.42 12.04
CA ALA A 440 -11.46 -17.78 11.48
C ALA A 440 -11.56 -18.77 10.30
N GLU A 441 -12.69 -18.75 9.58
CA GLU A 441 -13.04 -19.69 8.52
C GLU A 441 -12.23 -19.45 7.24
N ALA A 442 -11.66 -20.52 6.69
CA ALA A 442 -10.70 -20.41 5.59
C ALA A 442 -11.27 -19.68 4.35
N ASP A 443 -12.50 -19.96 3.95
CA ASP A 443 -13.06 -19.46 2.67
C ASP A 443 -13.21 -17.94 2.62
N ALA A 444 -13.71 -17.35 3.71
CA ALA A 444 -13.83 -15.90 3.82
C ALA A 444 -12.46 -15.21 3.79
N TRP A 445 -11.49 -15.76 4.53
CA TRP A 445 -10.13 -15.22 4.59
C TRP A 445 -9.35 -15.41 3.29
N ILE A 446 -9.55 -16.50 2.55
CA ILE A 446 -8.99 -16.70 1.20
C ILE A 446 -9.57 -15.66 0.23
N SER A 447 -10.88 -15.41 0.29
CA SER A 447 -11.55 -14.41 -0.53
C SER A 447 -11.00 -13.00 -0.26
N VAL A 448 -10.85 -12.64 1.01
CA VAL A 448 -10.23 -11.38 1.43
C VAL A 448 -8.76 -11.32 1.01
N ARG A 449 -7.99 -12.41 1.19
CA ARG A 449 -6.57 -12.45 0.79
C ARG A 449 -6.39 -12.18 -0.69
N ARG A 450 -7.31 -12.58 -1.56
CA ARG A 450 -7.23 -12.31 -3.01
C ARG A 450 -7.24 -10.81 -3.35
N VAL A 451 -7.86 -9.97 -2.53
CA VAL A 451 -8.00 -8.52 -2.76
C VAL A 451 -6.76 -7.74 -2.30
N VAL A 452 -6.05 -8.25 -1.29
CA VAL A 452 -4.91 -7.56 -0.67
C VAL A 452 -3.63 -7.84 -1.49
N ALA A 453 -2.86 -6.82 -1.86
CA ALA A 453 -1.61 -7.03 -2.59
C ALA A 453 -0.47 -7.46 -1.66
N GLY A 454 -0.33 -6.75 -0.54
CA GLY A 454 0.73 -6.90 0.45
C GLY A 454 0.30 -7.76 1.62
N ARG A 455 0.38 -7.20 2.82
CA ARG A 455 0.21 -7.90 4.09
C ARG A 455 -1.26 -7.92 4.51
N LEU A 456 -1.72 -9.08 4.94
CA LEU A 456 -3.00 -9.23 5.62
C LEU A 456 -2.71 -9.74 7.03
N VAL A 457 -2.81 -8.85 8.01
CA VAL A 457 -2.42 -9.10 9.40
C VAL A 457 -3.65 -9.31 10.27
N ASN A 458 -3.69 -10.43 10.98
CA ASN A 458 -4.60 -10.71 12.06
C ASN A 458 -3.88 -10.54 13.42
N GLY A 459 -4.19 -9.46 14.12
CA GLY A 459 -3.79 -9.23 15.51
C GLY A 459 -4.81 -9.83 16.46
N TYR A 460 -4.39 -10.84 17.23
CA TYR A 460 -5.27 -11.59 18.12
C TYR A 460 -4.71 -11.64 19.53
N THR A 461 -5.60 -11.81 20.51
CA THR A 461 -5.22 -12.12 21.89
C THR A 461 -6.18 -13.13 22.49
N GLN A 462 -5.65 -14.12 23.18
CA GLN A 462 -6.47 -15.10 23.89
C GLN A 462 -7.09 -14.52 25.17
N ASN A 463 -6.62 -13.34 25.61
CA ASN A 463 -7.04 -12.68 26.83
C ASN A 463 -8.27 -11.79 26.66
N ASP A 464 -8.81 -11.65 25.45
CA ASP A 464 -10.00 -10.85 25.18
C ASP A 464 -11.29 -11.59 25.57
N TYR A 465 -11.58 -11.57 26.88
CA TYR A 465 -12.76 -12.19 27.47
C TYR A 465 -14.07 -11.64 26.89
N VAL A 466 -14.14 -10.32 26.71
CA VAL A 466 -15.34 -9.61 26.24
C VAL A 466 -15.67 -10.08 24.83
N LEU A 467 -14.70 -10.09 23.91
CA LEU A 467 -14.91 -10.61 22.56
C LEU A 467 -15.35 -12.09 22.58
N GLY A 468 -14.76 -12.89 23.47
CA GLY A 468 -15.18 -14.29 23.65
C GLY A 468 -16.62 -14.45 24.14
N VAL A 469 -17.12 -13.58 25.03
CA VAL A 469 -18.52 -13.63 25.46
C VAL A 469 -19.45 -13.21 24.33
N LEU A 470 -19.13 -12.11 23.65
CA LEU A 470 -19.95 -11.54 22.58
C LEU A 470 -20.10 -12.49 21.39
N SER A 471 -19.01 -13.10 20.93
CA SER A 471 -19.07 -14.02 19.79
C SER A 471 -19.94 -15.24 20.03
N ARG A 472 -20.04 -15.69 21.29
CA ARG A 472 -20.84 -16.84 21.69
C ARG A 472 -22.31 -16.50 21.81
N LEU A 473 -22.62 -15.33 22.38
CA LEU A 473 -24.00 -14.86 22.50
C LEU A 473 -24.60 -14.52 21.13
N SER A 474 -23.81 -13.92 20.23
CA SER A 474 -24.31 -13.48 18.93
C SER A 474 -24.32 -14.57 17.86
N ASP A 475 -23.20 -15.28 17.68
CA ASP A 475 -23.00 -16.18 16.53
C ASP A 475 -22.83 -17.65 16.95
N ALA A 476 -22.92 -17.97 18.25
CA ALA A 476 -22.66 -19.29 18.82
C ALA A 476 -21.32 -19.92 18.36
N THR A 477 -20.32 -19.07 18.07
CA THR A 477 -19.04 -19.52 17.51
C THR A 477 -17.88 -19.39 18.48
N TRP A 478 -17.01 -20.41 18.43
CA TRP A 478 -15.81 -20.53 19.24
C TRP A 478 -14.55 -20.10 18.49
N GLU A 479 -14.62 -20.05 17.17
CA GLU A 479 -13.48 -19.84 16.28
C GLU A 479 -13.44 -18.40 15.74
N VAL A 480 -13.08 -17.45 16.61
CA VAL A 480 -13.07 -16.01 16.26
C VAL A 480 -11.66 -15.54 15.98
N ALA A 481 -11.43 -14.88 14.85
CA ALA A 481 -10.10 -14.44 14.41
C ALA A 481 -9.39 -13.52 15.43
N GLY A 482 -10.13 -12.66 16.15
CA GLY A 482 -9.55 -11.83 17.21
C GLY A 482 -9.05 -12.60 18.45
N LEU A 483 -9.39 -13.88 18.60
CA LEU A 483 -9.02 -14.74 19.74
C LEU A 483 -8.00 -15.82 19.40
N GLN A 484 -7.73 -16.06 18.12
CA GLN A 484 -6.85 -17.13 17.68
C GLN A 484 -6.20 -16.84 16.32
N LYS A 485 -5.25 -17.69 15.94
CA LYS A 485 -4.61 -17.61 14.63
C LYS A 485 -5.59 -18.00 13.52
N VAL A 486 -5.49 -17.31 12.38
CA VAL A 486 -6.13 -17.68 11.12
C VAL A 486 -5.14 -18.50 10.30
N THR A 487 -5.48 -19.76 10.02
CA THR A 487 -4.61 -20.70 9.29
C THR A 487 -4.83 -20.63 7.77
N VAL A 488 -4.66 -19.44 7.20
CA VAL A 488 -4.75 -19.20 5.74
C VAL A 488 -3.40 -18.70 5.22
N LYS A 489 -2.97 -19.24 4.07
CA LYS A 489 -1.71 -18.85 3.43
C LYS A 489 -1.72 -17.37 3.09
N GLY A 490 -0.64 -16.68 3.43
CA GLY A 490 -0.51 -15.24 3.23
C GLY A 490 -1.23 -14.37 4.26
N VAL A 491 -1.83 -14.95 5.30
CA VAL A 491 -2.30 -14.23 6.50
C VAL A 491 -1.22 -14.27 7.58
N GLU A 492 -0.73 -13.10 7.97
CA GLU A 492 0.22 -12.94 9.08
C GLU A 492 -0.56 -12.89 10.40
N ASN A 493 -0.13 -13.64 11.42
CA ASN A 493 -0.79 -13.64 12.73
C ASN A 493 0.14 -13.05 13.78
N ILE A 494 -0.28 -11.96 14.44
CA ILE A 494 0.47 -11.29 15.50
C ILE A 494 -0.26 -11.53 16.83
N CYS A 495 0.45 -12.13 17.79
CA CYS A 495 -0.07 -12.27 19.15
C CYS A 495 0.08 -10.94 19.89
N CYS A 496 -1.03 -10.33 20.29
CA CYS A 496 -1.05 -9.07 21.01
C CYS A 496 -1.06 -9.29 22.53
N GLU A 497 0.02 -9.85 23.08
CA GLU A 497 0.09 -10.31 24.49
C GLU A 497 -0.18 -9.20 25.51
N ALA A 498 0.21 -7.95 25.21
CA ALA A 498 -0.04 -6.80 26.08
C ALA A 498 -1.51 -6.34 26.13
N VAL A 499 -2.40 -6.97 25.35
CA VAL A 499 -3.85 -6.70 25.36
C VAL A 499 -4.51 -7.72 26.31
N GLU A 500 -4.82 -7.26 27.51
CA GLU A 500 -5.44 -8.06 28.58
C GLU A 500 -6.98 -8.03 28.55
N GLY A 501 -7.57 -7.31 27.60
CA GLY A 501 -9.03 -7.23 27.41
C GLY A 501 -9.43 -6.30 26.27
N HIS A 502 -10.68 -6.38 25.82
CA HIS A 502 -11.16 -5.66 24.63
C HIS A 502 -11.01 -4.14 24.68
N THR A 503 -11.17 -3.55 25.87
CA THR A 503 -11.06 -2.10 26.07
C THR A 503 -9.64 -1.58 25.91
N MET A 504 -8.63 -2.45 25.90
CA MET A 504 -7.23 -2.09 25.68
C MET A 504 -6.86 -1.97 24.19
N TRP A 505 -7.71 -2.44 23.26
CA TRP A 505 -7.42 -2.32 21.83
C TRP A 505 -7.25 -0.86 21.40
N ARG A 506 -8.04 0.07 21.94
CA ARG A 506 -7.96 1.50 21.62
C ARG A 506 -6.59 2.11 21.90
N THR A 507 -5.93 1.71 22.99
CA THR A 507 -4.61 2.23 23.38
C THR A 507 -3.46 1.41 22.83
N ALA A 508 -3.68 0.12 22.56
CA ALA A 508 -2.65 -0.80 22.09
C ALA A 508 -2.51 -0.84 20.56
N VAL A 509 -3.60 -0.62 19.80
CA VAL A 509 -3.65 -0.84 18.35
C VAL A 509 -2.52 -0.11 17.62
N GLY A 510 -2.29 1.14 17.97
CA GLY A 510 -1.27 1.88 17.26
C GLY A 510 0.16 1.41 17.58
N ARG A 511 0.44 0.90 18.80
CA ARG A 511 1.75 0.31 19.10
C ARG A 511 2.02 -0.89 18.20
N TYR A 512 1.03 -1.78 18.06
CA TYR A 512 1.15 -2.96 17.20
C TYR A 512 1.20 -2.61 15.72
N LEU A 513 0.49 -1.57 15.29
CA LEU A 513 0.59 -1.05 13.93
C LEU A 513 1.98 -0.49 13.64
N ALA A 514 2.55 0.30 14.56
CA ALA A 514 3.91 0.83 14.43
C ALA A 514 4.96 -0.29 14.39
N SER A 515 4.85 -1.30 15.26
CA SER A 515 5.78 -2.45 15.21
C SER A 515 5.65 -3.22 13.90
N ALA A 516 4.43 -3.40 13.39
CA ALA A 516 4.22 -4.05 12.11
C ALA A 516 4.85 -3.23 10.96
N ASP A 517 4.71 -1.90 10.95
CA ASP A 517 5.35 -1.01 9.98
C ASP A 517 6.89 -1.03 10.09
N MET A 518 7.45 -1.13 11.30
CA MET A 518 8.90 -1.23 11.53
C MET A 518 9.49 -2.56 11.05
N GLU A 519 8.82 -3.69 11.34
CA GLU A 519 9.23 -5.01 10.85
C GLU A 519 9.28 -5.06 9.33
N GLU A 520 8.41 -4.31 8.65
CA GLU A 520 8.47 -4.17 7.20
C GLU A 520 9.75 -3.42 6.77
N SER A 521 10.08 -2.29 7.39
CA SER A 521 11.33 -1.57 7.10
C SER A 521 12.58 -2.43 7.37
N GLU A 522 12.56 -3.23 8.43
CA GLU A 522 13.63 -4.16 8.76
C GLU A 522 13.70 -5.35 7.80
N ARG A 523 12.57 -5.93 7.36
CA ARG A 523 12.53 -6.99 6.33
C ARG A 523 13.12 -6.50 5.01
N HIS A 524 12.86 -5.25 4.63
CA HIS A 524 13.50 -4.60 3.48
C HIS A 524 15.01 -4.41 3.66
N THR A 525 15.49 -4.38 4.90
CA THR A 525 16.92 -4.26 5.21
C THR A 525 17.59 -5.64 5.34
N LYS A 526 16.90 -6.66 5.87
CA LYS A 526 17.42 -8.04 6.02
C LYS A 526 17.43 -8.81 4.69
N ASN A 527 16.49 -8.57 3.78
CA ASN A 527 16.56 -9.09 2.40
C ASN A 527 17.65 -8.39 1.55
N ARG A 528 18.53 -7.56 2.16
CA ARG A 528 19.75 -7.03 1.52
C ARG A 528 21.03 -7.76 1.94
N PHE A 529 20.94 -8.79 2.80
CA PHE A 529 22.10 -9.52 3.33
C PHE A 529 22.03 -11.01 3.06
#